data_AF-A0A3D5I6Q5-F1
#
_entry.id   AF-A0A3D5I6Q5-F1
#
_cell.length_a   1.000
_cell.length_b   1.000
_cell.length_c   1.000
_cell.angle_alpha   90.00
_cell.angle_beta   90.00
_cell.angle_gamma   90.00
#
_symmetry.space_group_name_H-M   'P 1'
#
loop_
_entity.id
_entity.type
_entity.pdbx_description
1 polymer ?
#
loop_
_entity_poly.entity_id
_entity_poly.type
_entity_poly.pdbx_seq_one_letter_code
_entity_poly.pdbx_strand_id
1 'polypeptide(L)'
;QKGEMPGDPFLTAQLRTLKKLTTTPINGFGSSPAYMTTYGVETQLDGTLKINEKKFKAAYVANPDGFAAIMDTRVTTTNSQITGSISGADFTPGSYPLVVSGGTATIDGIGMGKSGTTYTNGIGTTRGLSLNFAGTDASATVYIGRSVAQSVIDFTTEMLKTSGKIETKISTLNTGIADDDLELTKLDERMDTVRSRYVSRFSAMEAVSNQMRRTGEALTNMMDAWRSSLDN
;
A
#
# COMPACT_ATOMS: atom_id res chain seq x y z
N GLN A 1 15.83 -16.53 10.88
CA GLN A 1 15.58 -15.40 11.80
C GLN A 1 14.21 -14.82 11.50
N LYS A 2 13.38 -14.55 12.51
CA LYS A 2 12.21 -13.68 12.35
C LYS A 2 12.76 -12.26 12.20
N GLY A 3 12.50 -11.61 11.06
CA GLY A 3 12.93 -10.22 10.84
C GLY A 3 12.21 -9.25 11.78
N GLU A 4 12.59 -7.98 11.73
CA GLU A 4 12.09 -6.90 12.62
C GLU A 4 10.61 -6.55 12.40
N MET A 5 10.03 -7.00 11.28
CA MET A 5 8.62 -6.75 10.92
C MET A 5 7.86 -8.06 10.61
N PRO A 6 7.85 -9.05 11.51
CA PRO A 6 7.22 -10.33 11.23
C PRO A 6 5.69 -10.17 11.24
N GLY A 7 5.04 -10.52 10.14
CA GLY A 7 3.58 -10.45 10.03
C GLY A 7 3.03 -9.04 9.83
N ASP A 8 3.87 -8.05 9.50
CA ASP A 8 3.40 -6.70 9.18
C ASP A 8 2.37 -6.78 8.01
N PRO A 9 1.12 -6.32 8.21
CA PRO A 9 0.07 -6.42 7.18
C PRO A 9 0.37 -5.61 5.93
N PHE A 10 1.07 -4.48 6.07
CA PHE A 10 1.44 -3.59 4.98
C PHE A 10 2.51 -4.23 4.08
N LEU A 11 3.58 -4.79 4.68
CA LEU A 11 4.61 -5.51 3.93
C LEU A 11 4.04 -6.77 3.27
N THR A 12 3.17 -7.49 3.98
CA THR A 12 2.50 -8.69 3.44
C THR A 12 1.61 -8.34 2.24
N ALA A 13 0.89 -7.22 2.30
CA ALA A 13 0.09 -6.73 1.18
C ALA A 13 0.96 -6.35 -0.04
N GLN A 14 2.08 -5.67 0.19
CA GLN A 14 3.01 -5.32 -0.90
C GLN A 14 3.65 -6.55 -1.55
N LEU A 15 4.09 -7.52 -0.75
CA LEU A 15 4.63 -8.78 -1.27
C LEU A 15 3.59 -9.53 -2.10
N ARG A 16 2.32 -9.51 -1.69
CA ARG A 16 1.22 -10.11 -2.45
C ARG A 16 1.02 -9.41 -3.79
N THR A 17 1.12 -8.07 -3.83
CA THR A 17 1.06 -7.30 -5.08
C THR A 17 2.18 -7.70 -6.04
N LEU A 18 3.43 -7.77 -5.56
CA LEU A 18 4.57 -8.21 -6.37
C LEU A 18 4.39 -9.64 -6.91
N LYS A 19 3.96 -10.59 -6.06
CA LYS A 19 3.65 -11.97 -6.49
C LYS A 19 2.50 -12.03 -7.50
N LYS A 20 1.56 -11.10 -7.42
CA LYS A 20 0.46 -11.01 -8.38
C LYS A 20 0.95 -10.55 -9.75
N LEU A 21 1.98 -9.71 -9.85
CA LEU A 21 2.54 -9.29 -11.15
C LEU A 21 3.04 -10.46 -11.99
N THR A 22 3.58 -11.52 -11.38
CA THR A 22 4.11 -12.68 -12.11
C THR A 22 3.06 -13.71 -12.52
N THR A 23 1.85 -13.59 -11.98
CA THR A 23 0.75 -14.55 -12.16
C THR A 23 -0.49 -13.96 -12.82
N THR A 24 -0.54 -12.64 -12.99
CA THR A 24 -1.67 -11.94 -13.61
C THR A 24 -1.55 -11.97 -15.13
N PRO A 25 -2.66 -12.13 -15.87
CA PRO A 25 -2.68 -11.96 -17.32
C PRO A 25 -2.21 -10.55 -17.74
N ILE A 26 -1.34 -10.51 -18.75
CA ILE A 26 -0.83 -9.28 -19.34
C ILE A 26 -1.66 -8.98 -20.59
N ASN A 27 -2.48 -7.93 -20.52
CA ASN A 27 -3.39 -7.55 -21.60
C ASN A 27 -2.77 -6.50 -22.54
N GLY A 28 -3.35 -6.36 -23.73
CA GLY A 28 -2.98 -5.30 -24.68
C GLY A 28 -1.79 -5.62 -25.58
N PHE A 29 -1.41 -6.90 -25.69
CA PHE A 29 -0.38 -7.39 -26.61
C PHE A 29 -0.94 -8.28 -27.73
N GLY A 30 -2.23 -8.15 -28.01
CA GLY A 30 -2.97 -8.92 -29.00
C GLY A 30 -4.36 -9.31 -28.52
N SER A 31 -5.00 -10.24 -29.22
CA SER A 31 -6.35 -10.73 -28.92
C SER A 31 -6.42 -11.64 -27.69
N SER A 32 -5.30 -12.26 -27.30
CA SER A 32 -5.20 -13.13 -26.14
C SER A 32 -4.23 -12.56 -25.11
N PRO A 33 -4.50 -12.69 -23.80
CA PRO A 33 -3.57 -12.28 -22.76
C PRO A 33 -2.25 -13.06 -22.83
N ALA A 34 -1.15 -12.38 -22.57
CA ALA A 34 0.16 -13.01 -22.38
C ALA A 34 0.37 -13.37 -20.90
N TYR A 35 1.19 -14.38 -20.65
CA TYR A 35 1.55 -14.80 -19.30
C TYR A 35 3.05 -15.00 -19.20
N MET A 36 3.67 -14.58 -18.09
CA MET A 36 5.10 -14.83 -17.86
C MET A 36 5.42 -16.32 -17.79
N THR A 37 4.48 -17.13 -17.31
CA THR A 37 4.59 -18.60 -17.25
C THR A 37 4.69 -19.24 -18.63
N THR A 38 4.02 -18.68 -19.65
CA THR A 38 4.14 -19.10 -21.05
C THR A 38 5.58 -18.93 -21.54
N TYR A 39 6.25 -17.86 -21.12
CA TYR A 39 7.67 -17.60 -21.41
C TYR A 39 8.63 -18.24 -20.40
N GLY A 40 8.19 -19.24 -19.65
CA GLY A 40 9.06 -20.05 -18.79
C GLY A 40 9.45 -19.41 -17.47
N VAL A 41 8.80 -18.31 -17.04
CA VAL A 41 9.02 -17.76 -15.70
C VAL A 41 8.22 -18.56 -14.68
N GLU A 42 8.91 -19.08 -13.68
CA GLU A 42 8.37 -19.96 -12.64
C GLU A 42 8.59 -19.33 -11.26
N THR A 43 7.50 -19.15 -10.49
CA THR A 43 7.58 -18.71 -9.09
C THR A 43 7.65 -19.92 -8.18
N GLN A 44 8.69 -19.98 -7.34
CA GLN A 44 8.91 -21.07 -6.39
C GLN A 44 8.13 -20.84 -5.08
N LEU A 45 8.04 -21.86 -4.23
CA LEU A 45 7.32 -21.78 -2.94
C LEU A 45 7.88 -20.71 -2.01
N ASP A 46 9.21 -20.49 -2.06
CA ASP A 46 9.92 -19.45 -1.31
C ASP A 46 9.76 -18.04 -1.91
N GLY A 47 9.08 -17.92 -3.06
CA GLY A 47 8.87 -16.66 -3.78
C GLY A 47 10.01 -16.27 -4.73
N THR A 48 11.07 -17.08 -4.85
CA THR A 48 12.11 -16.86 -5.86
C THR A 48 11.55 -17.06 -7.28
N LEU A 49 12.11 -16.33 -8.24
CA LEU A 49 11.78 -16.47 -9.65
C LEU A 49 12.88 -17.24 -10.36
N LYS A 50 12.50 -18.28 -11.10
CA LYS A 50 13.38 -19.06 -11.94
C LYS A 50 12.91 -18.99 -13.39
N ILE A 51 13.87 -18.96 -14.33
CA ILE A 51 13.57 -19.05 -15.75
C ILE A 51 13.88 -20.47 -16.23
N ASN A 52 12.89 -21.11 -16.82
CA ASN A 52 13.03 -22.36 -17.55
C ASN A 52 13.47 -22.05 -18.99
N GLU A 53 14.78 -22.08 -19.24
CA GLU A 53 15.36 -21.71 -20.54
C GLU A 53 14.80 -22.49 -21.72
N LYS A 54 14.49 -23.78 -21.53
CA LYS A 54 13.94 -24.62 -22.60
C LYS A 54 12.53 -24.16 -22.99
N LYS A 55 11.67 -23.90 -22.00
CA LYS A 55 10.33 -23.34 -22.23
C LYS A 55 10.42 -21.95 -22.82
N PHE A 56 11.31 -21.11 -22.30
CA PHE A 56 11.53 -19.76 -22.81
C PHE A 56 11.91 -19.77 -24.30
N LYS A 57 12.93 -20.55 -24.68
CA LYS A 57 13.38 -20.65 -26.09
C LYS A 57 12.25 -21.14 -27.00
N ALA A 58 11.50 -22.16 -26.57
CA ALA A 58 10.36 -22.67 -27.33
C ALA A 58 9.25 -21.62 -27.52
N ALA A 59 8.90 -20.90 -26.45
CA ALA A 59 7.89 -19.85 -26.48
C ALA A 59 8.33 -18.63 -27.32
N TYR A 60 9.61 -18.24 -27.23
CA TYR A 60 10.18 -17.15 -28.00
C TYR A 60 10.22 -17.45 -29.50
N VAL A 61 10.57 -18.69 -29.89
CA VAL A 61 10.53 -19.10 -31.30
C VAL A 61 9.09 -19.13 -31.83
N ALA A 62 8.13 -19.57 -31.02
CA ALA A 62 6.73 -19.64 -31.42
C ALA A 62 6.06 -18.26 -31.56
N ASN A 63 6.38 -17.33 -30.66
CA ASN A 63 5.85 -15.97 -30.68
C ASN A 63 6.86 -14.99 -30.07
N PRO A 64 7.80 -14.46 -30.87
CA PRO A 64 8.80 -13.51 -30.38
C PRO A 64 8.16 -12.19 -29.96
N ASP A 65 7.08 -11.79 -30.65
CA ASP A 65 6.36 -10.54 -30.37
C ASP A 65 5.69 -10.54 -29.00
N GLY A 66 5.18 -11.69 -28.54
CA GLY A 66 4.56 -11.77 -27.23
C GLY A 66 5.56 -11.62 -26.07
N PHE A 67 6.87 -11.76 -26.31
CA PHE A 67 7.88 -11.46 -25.29
C PHE A 67 7.93 -9.96 -24.94
N ALA A 68 7.54 -9.10 -25.89
CA ALA A 68 7.40 -7.66 -25.62
C ALA A 68 6.43 -7.39 -24.46
N ALA A 69 5.46 -8.28 -24.21
CA ALA A 69 4.56 -8.17 -23.05
C ALA A 69 5.29 -8.15 -21.70
N ILE A 70 6.49 -8.73 -21.63
CA ILE A 70 7.29 -8.77 -20.41
C ILE A 70 8.16 -7.52 -20.31
N MET A 71 8.77 -7.09 -21.41
CA MET A 71 9.81 -6.06 -21.41
C MET A 71 9.29 -4.68 -21.79
N ASP A 72 8.51 -4.57 -22.86
CA ASP A 72 8.25 -3.29 -23.52
C ASP A 72 6.77 -2.91 -23.51
N THR A 73 6.47 -1.76 -22.89
CA THR A 73 5.15 -1.13 -23.02
C THR A 73 5.03 -0.59 -24.44
N ARG A 74 3.99 -1.01 -25.17
CA ARG A 74 3.83 -0.64 -26.58
C ARG A 74 2.38 -0.51 -26.99
N VAL A 75 2.19 0.21 -28.08
CA VAL A 75 0.90 0.30 -28.79
C VAL A 75 1.06 -0.39 -30.14
N THR A 76 0.17 -1.33 -30.45
CA THR A 76 0.12 -2.00 -31.76
C THR A 76 -1.28 -1.89 -32.33
N THR A 77 -1.41 -1.99 -33.64
CA THR A 77 -2.71 -1.88 -34.31
C THR A 77 -2.88 -2.95 -35.37
N THR A 78 -4.13 -3.34 -35.64
CA THR A 78 -4.43 -4.29 -36.73
C THR A 78 -4.29 -3.68 -38.12
N ASN A 79 -4.11 -2.36 -38.25
CA ASN A 79 -3.89 -1.67 -39.50
C ASN A 79 -2.42 -1.20 -39.58
N SER A 80 -1.66 -1.77 -40.50
CA SER A 80 -0.22 -1.48 -40.67
C SER A 80 0.09 -0.03 -41.06
N GLN A 81 -0.88 0.72 -41.55
CA GLN A 81 -0.73 2.15 -41.87
C GLN A 81 -0.85 3.05 -40.63
N ILE A 82 -1.29 2.51 -39.49
CA ILE A 82 -1.47 3.25 -38.25
C ILE A 82 -0.39 2.81 -37.27
N THR A 83 0.46 3.75 -36.89
CA THR A 83 1.47 3.55 -35.83
C THR A 83 1.02 4.26 -34.56
N GLY A 84 1.40 3.73 -33.41
CA GLY A 84 0.95 4.25 -32.13
C GLY A 84 2.06 4.29 -31.10
N SER A 85 1.93 5.23 -30.16
CA SER A 85 2.71 5.30 -28.96
C SER A 85 1.82 5.72 -27.79
N ILE A 86 2.27 5.44 -26.57
CA ILE A 86 1.58 5.90 -25.37
C ILE A 86 2.59 6.53 -24.43
N SER A 87 2.14 7.59 -23.76
CA SER A 87 2.92 8.34 -22.80
C SER A 87 2.19 8.43 -21.47
N GLY A 88 2.95 8.59 -20.39
CA GLY A 88 2.42 8.61 -19.04
C GLY A 88 1.99 7.23 -18.54
N ALA A 89 1.46 7.21 -17.32
CA ALA A 89 1.08 5.96 -16.63
C ALA A 89 -0.44 5.79 -16.51
N ASP A 90 -1.24 6.78 -16.90
CA ASP A 90 -2.67 6.82 -16.59
C ASP A 90 -3.57 6.21 -17.67
N PHE A 91 -3.14 5.06 -18.21
CA PHE A 91 -3.91 4.30 -19.18
C PHE A 91 -4.16 2.89 -18.68
N THR A 92 -5.26 2.30 -19.15
CA THR A 92 -5.63 0.91 -18.85
C THR A 92 -5.18 0.02 -20.01
N PRO A 93 -4.33 -1.00 -19.78
CA PRO A 93 -3.95 -1.94 -20.83
C PRO A 93 -5.14 -2.72 -21.37
N GLY A 94 -5.23 -2.88 -22.68
CA GLY A 94 -6.40 -3.49 -23.30
C GLY A 94 -6.43 -3.39 -24.82
N SER A 95 -7.60 -3.69 -25.37
CA SER A 95 -7.91 -3.67 -26.79
C SER A 95 -9.06 -2.69 -27.02
N TYR A 96 -8.86 -1.73 -27.92
CA TYR A 96 -9.79 -0.62 -28.13
C TYR A 96 -10.11 -0.46 -29.61
N PRO A 97 -11.39 -0.32 -29.98
CA PRO A 97 -11.76 -0.08 -31.38
C PRO A 97 -11.42 1.36 -31.77
N LEU A 98 -10.73 1.51 -32.91
CA LEU A 98 -10.43 2.79 -33.54
C LEU A 98 -11.25 2.93 -34.81
N VAL A 99 -11.92 4.07 -34.94
CA VAL A 99 -12.60 4.48 -36.16
C VAL A 99 -12.13 5.86 -36.54
N VAL A 100 -11.56 5.99 -37.74
CA VAL A 100 -11.27 7.26 -38.39
C VAL A 100 -12.29 7.42 -39.53
N SER A 101 -13.01 8.53 -39.55
CA SER A 101 -13.96 8.86 -40.61
C SER A 101 -13.92 10.34 -40.94
N GLY A 102 -13.80 10.67 -42.23
CA GLY A 102 -13.72 12.06 -42.69
C GLY A 102 -12.58 12.85 -42.04
N GLY A 103 -11.50 12.16 -41.64
CA GLY A 103 -10.37 12.76 -40.94
C GLY A 103 -10.60 13.06 -39.45
N THR A 104 -11.69 12.60 -38.84
CA THR A 104 -11.93 12.63 -37.39
C THR A 104 -11.76 11.22 -36.83
N ALA A 105 -11.15 11.06 -35.65
CA ALA A 105 -10.93 9.76 -35.04
C ALA A 105 -11.67 9.61 -33.70
N THR A 106 -12.13 8.38 -33.44
CA THR A 106 -12.66 7.96 -32.15
C THR A 106 -11.94 6.68 -31.71
N ILE A 107 -11.58 6.62 -30.42
CA ILE A 107 -11.01 5.44 -29.77
C ILE A 107 -11.97 5.02 -28.66
N ASP A 108 -12.49 3.79 -28.72
CA ASP A 108 -13.50 3.29 -27.78
C ASP A 108 -14.73 4.23 -27.67
N GLY A 109 -15.13 4.82 -28.80
CA GLY A 109 -16.22 5.81 -28.86
C GLY A 109 -15.87 7.21 -28.34
N ILE A 110 -14.67 7.43 -27.81
CA ILE A 110 -14.19 8.74 -27.34
C ILE A 110 -13.51 9.48 -28.49
N GLY A 111 -13.93 10.72 -28.75
CA GLY A 111 -13.31 11.58 -29.75
C GLY A 111 -11.84 11.90 -29.44
N MET A 112 -10.98 11.79 -30.46
CA MET A 112 -9.56 12.11 -30.36
C MET A 112 -9.28 13.52 -30.91
N GLY A 113 -8.32 14.22 -30.32
CA GLY A 113 -7.75 15.43 -30.89
C GLY A 113 -6.91 15.10 -32.13
N LYS A 114 -6.84 16.01 -33.10
CA LYS A 114 -6.02 15.85 -34.31
C LYS A 114 -5.09 17.03 -34.51
N SER A 115 -3.84 16.73 -34.86
CA SER A 115 -2.86 17.71 -35.34
C SER A 115 -2.07 17.10 -36.49
N GLY A 116 -2.26 17.62 -37.70
CA GLY A 116 -1.69 17.04 -38.92
C GLY A 116 -2.19 15.60 -39.15
N THR A 117 -1.26 14.64 -39.15
CA THR A 117 -1.52 13.19 -39.26
C THR A 117 -1.61 12.50 -37.90
N THR A 118 -1.44 13.23 -36.80
CA THR A 118 -1.40 12.67 -35.45
C THR A 118 -2.73 12.86 -34.74
N TYR A 119 -3.28 11.75 -34.24
CA TYR A 119 -4.48 11.70 -33.41
C TYR A 119 -4.07 11.41 -31.96
N THR A 120 -4.50 12.24 -31.01
CA THR A 120 -4.15 12.08 -29.60
C THR A 120 -5.39 11.94 -28.73
N ASN A 121 -5.28 11.15 -27.66
CA ASN A 121 -6.31 11.09 -26.63
C ASN A 121 -5.75 11.50 -25.26
N GLY A 122 -6.37 12.51 -24.65
CA GLY A 122 -5.99 13.06 -23.34
C GLY A 122 -6.92 12.64 -22.19
N ILE A 123 -7.94 11.81 -22.45
CA ILE A 123 -8.98 11.48 -21.46
C ILE A 123 -9.35 9.99 -21.49
N GLY A 124 -10.10 9.54 -20.48
CA GLY A 124 -10.61 8.17 -20.41
C GLY A 124 -9.52 7.10 -20.22
N THR A 125 -9.81 5.88 -20.70
CA THR A 125 -9.00 4.67 -20.49
C THR A 125 -7.72 4.63 -21.31
N THR A 126 -7.67 5.37 -22.43
CA THR A 126 -6.52 5.43 -23.35
C THR A 126 -5.79 6.77 -23.27
N ARG A 127 -5.80 7.40 -22.10
CA ARG A 127 -5.15 8.70 -21.87
C ARG A 127 -3.64 8.63 -22.15
N GLY A 128 -3.14 9.61 -22.89
CA GLY A 128 -1.74 9.68 -23.32
C GLY A 128 -1.43 8.91 -24.61
N LEU A 129 -2.45 8.31 -25.24
CA LEU A 129 -2.33 7.65 -26.55
C LEU A 129 -2.09 8.68 -27.66
N SER A 130 -1.13 8.36 -28.53
CA SER A 130 -0.85 9.07 -29.78
C SER A 130 -0.83 8.08 -30.92
N LEU A 131 -1.57 8.34 -31.99
CA LEU A 131 -1.64 7.52 -33.19
C LEU A 131 -1.27 8.38 -34.40
N ASN A 132 -0.44 7.87 -35.29
CA ASN A 132 -0.12 8.53 -36.55
C ASN A 132 -0.77 7.81 -37.72
N PHE A 133 -1.57 8.54 -38.50
CA PHE A 133 -2.24 8.04 -39.70
C PHE A 133 -2.50 9.18 -40.69
N ALA A 134 -2.04 9.01 -41.93
CA ALA A 134 -2.15 10.04 -42.97
C ALA A 134 -3.45 9.99 -43.79
N GLY A 135 -4.25 8.92 -43.66
CA GLY A 135 -5.51 8.78 -44.40
C GLY A 135 -6.70 9.49 -43.76
N THR A 136 -7.85 9.43 -44.44
CA THR A 136 -9.11 10.06 -44.00
C THR A 136 -10.07 9.08 -43.35
N ASP A 137 -10.01 7.80 -43.73
CA ASP A 137 -10.95 6.78 -43.29
C ASP A 137 -10.19 5.47 -43.00
N ALA A 138 -10.40 4.91 -41.81
CA ALA A 138 -9.81 3.65 -41.39
C ALA A 138 -10.60 3.04 -40.23
N SER A 139 -10.58 1.72 -40.13
CA SER A 139 -10.96 1.01 -38.92
C SER A 139 -9.81 0.10 -38.49
N ALA A 140 -9.56 0.04 -37.19
CA ALA A 140 -8.54 -0.83 -36.62
C ALA A 140 -8.89 -1.18 -35.17
N THR A 141 -8.27 -2.23 -34.65
CA THR A 141 -8.18 -2.46 -33.22
C THR A 141 -6.81 -2.02 -32.74
N VAL A 142 -6.78 -1.20 -31.70
CA VAL A 142 -5.57 -0.70 -31.05
C VAL A 142 -5.34 -1.48 -29.77
N TYR A 143 -4.23 -2.20 -29.71
CA TYR A 143 -3.78 -2.89 -28.51
C TYR A 143 -2.79 -2.01 -27.76
N ILE A 144 -3.13 -1.67 -26.52
CA ILE A 144 -2.30 -0.86 -25.64
C ILE A 144 -1.83 -1.75 -24.52
N GLY A 145 -0.56 -2.14 -24.56
CA GLY A 145 0.03 -3.09 -23.61
C GLY A 145 0.95 -2.40 -22.63
N ARG A 146 0.79 -2.67 -21.34
CA ARG A 146 1.78 -2.32 -20.30
C ARG A 146 2.62 -3.55 -19.99
N SER A 147 3.94 -3.40 -20.08
CA SER A 147 4.84 -4.51 -19.79
C SER A 147 4.91 -4.83 -18.30
N VAL A 148 5.34 -6.04 -17.98
CA VAL A 148 5.65 -6.42 -16.59
C VAL A 148 6.76 -5.54 -16.02
N ALA A 149 7.81 -5.28 -16.81
CA ALA A 149 8.90 -4.40 -16.40
C ALA A 149 8.38 -3.01 -16.01
N GLN A 150 7.52 -2.40 -16.86
CA GLN A 150 6.91 -1.12 -16.53
C GLN A 150 6.01 -1.22 -15.29
N SER A 151 5.25 -2.30 -15.13
CA SER A 151 4.39 -2.50 -13.95
C SER A 151 5.19 -2.58 -12.64
N VAL A 152 6.39 -3.18 -12.67
CA VAL A 152 7.32 -3.20 -11.52
C VAL A 152 7.89 -1.81 -11.26
N ILE A 153 8.26 -1.07 -12.31
CA ILE A 153 8.72 0.31 -12.21
C ILE A 153 7.62 1.17 -11.58
N ASP A 154 6.39 1.13 -12.10
CA ASP A 154 5.25 1.90 -11.60
C ASP A 154 4.96 1.57 -10.13
N PHE A 155 4.95 0.29 -9.76
CA PHE A 155 4.78 -0.15 -8.38
C PHE A 155 5.85 0.45 -7.46
N THR A 156 7.11 0.37 -7.88
CA THR A 156 8.24 0.86 -7.10
C THR A 156 8.23 2.38 -6.99
N THR A 157 7.94 3.07 -8.10
CA THR A 157 7.79 4.52 -8.14
C THR A 157 6.66 4.98 -7.22
N GLU A 158 5.48 4.34 -7.25
CA GLU A 158 4.38 4.69 -6.35
C GLU A 158 4.71 4.44 -4.87
N MET A 159 5.44 3.36 -4.59
CA MET A 159 5.87 3.01 -3.24
C MET A 159 6.89 4.02 -2.66
N LEU A 160 7.79 4.55 -3.51
CA LEU A 160 8.91 5.42 -3.13
C LEU A 160 8.62 6.93 -3.25
N LYS A 161 7.48 7.34 -3.81
CA LYS A 161 7.08 8.76 -3.82
C LYS A 161 7.03 9.30 -2.39
N THR A 162 7.25 10.60 -2.23
CA THR A 162 7.10 11.30 -0.93
C THR A 162 5.67 11.21 -0.38
N SER A 163 4.65 11.15 -1.25
CA SER A 163 3.27 10.84 -0.87
C SER A 163 2.96 9.34 -0.92
N GLY A 164 3.99 8.50 -1.02
CA GLY A 164 3.89 7.06 -1.17
C GLY A 164 3.51 6.36 0.13
N LYS A 165 3.22 5.07 0.01
CA LYS A 165 2.71 4.29 1.13
C LYS A 165 3.77 4.00 2.20
N ILE A 166 5.05 3.92 1.82
CA ILE A 166 6.16 3.79 2.80
C ILE A 166 6.20 5.03 3.68
N GLU A 167 6.22 6.22 3.07
CA GLU A 167 6.27 7.47 3.82
C GLU A 167 5.06 7.64 4.73
N THR A 168 3.87 7.28 4.24
CA THR A 168 2.65 7.27 5.07
C THR A 168 2.78 6.35 6.28
N LYS A 169 3.34 5.15 6.09
CA LYS A 169 3.58 4.20 7.19
C LYS A 169 4.62 4.72 8.18
N ILE A 170 5.70 5.35 7.71
CA ILE A 170 6.73 5.98 8.54
C ILE A 170 6.12 7.11 9.37
N SER A 171 5.37 8.01 8.74
CA SER A 171 4.68 9.11 9.42
C SER A 171 3.72 8.59 10.49
N THR A 172 2.92 7.56 10.18
CA THR A 172 2.01 6.93 11.15
C THR A 172 2.76 6.36 12.36
N LEU A 173 3.89 5.68 12.13
CA LEU A 173 4.70 5.11 13.21
C LEU A 173 5.33 6.22 14.07
N ASN A 174 5.82 7.31 13.46
CA ASN A 174 6.39 8.44 14.20
C ASN A 174 5.34 9.16 15.05
N THR A 175 4.12 9.33 14.52
CA THR A 175 2.99 9.87 15.31
C THR A 175 2.65 8.94 16.47
N GLY A 176 2.58 7.62 16.23
CA GLY A 176 2.33 6.63 17.28
C GLY A 176 3.37 6.70 18.40
N ILE A 177 4.66 6.81 18.07
CA ILE A 177 5.73 6.98 19.07
C ILE A 177 5.53 8.25 19.90
N ALA A 178 5.19 9.37 19.27
CA ALA A 178 4.94 10.62 19.98
C ALA A 178 3.71 10.56 20.89
N ASP A 179 2.65 9.87 20.46
CA ASP A 179 1.45 9.64 21.27
C ASP A 179 1.75 8.73 22.47
N ASP A 180 2.54 7.66 22.26
CA ASP A 180 2.97 6.75 23.33
C ASP A 180 3.83 7.48 24.38
N ASP A 181 4.75 8.36 23.95
CA ASP A 181 5.57 9.19 24.87
C ASP A 181 4.69 10.13 25.73
N LEU A 182 3.63 10.69 25.13
CA LEU A 182 2.66 11.50 25.86
C LEU A 182 1.84 10.66 26.85
N GLU A 183 1.47 9.43 26.49
CA GLU A 183 0.77 8.52 27.39
C GLU A 183 1.65 8.09 28.56
N LEU A 184 2.94 7.81 28.32
CA LEU A 184 3.92 7.53 29.38
C LEU A 184 4.06 8.71 30.35
N THR A 185 4.15 9.93 29.83
CA THR A 185 4.22 11.14 30.67
C THR A 185 2.96 11.29 31.55
N LYS A 186 1.77 11.07 30.97
CA LYS A 186 0.50 11.10 31.72
C LYS A 186 0.41 9.97 32.75
N LEU A 187 0.97 8.80 32.45
CA LEU A 187 1.03 7.69 33.38
C LEU A 187 1.89 8.02 34.60
N ASP A 188 3.04 8.66 34.39
CA ASP A 188 3.94 9.11 35.46
C ASP A 188 3.25 10.15 36.36
N GLU A 189 2.60 11.16 35.78
CA GLU A 189 1.82 12.16 36.54
C GLU A 189 0.73 11.51 37.41
N ARG A 190 0.07 10.48 36.87
CA ARG A 190 -0.96 9.73 37.59
C ARG A 190 -0.35 8.89 38.71
N MET A 191 0.81 8.28 38.50
CA MET A 191 1.53 7.54 39.54
C MET A 191 1.91 8.45 40.70
N ASP A 192 2.44 9.65 40.42
CA ASP A 192 2.78 10.64 41.45
C ASP A 192 1.55 11.12 42.21
N THR A 193 0.46 11.40 41.51
CA THR A 193 -0.82 11.79 42.13
C THR A 193 -1.34 10.69 43.07
N VAL A 194 -1.29 9.43 42.63
CA VAL A 194 -1.74 8.29 43.42
C VAL A 194 -0.83 8.09 44.64
N ARG A 195 0.49 8.18 44.47
CA ARG A 195 1.46 8.07 45.56
C ARG A 195 1.23 9.15 46.61
N SER A 196 1.10 10.42 46.19
CA SER A 196 0.82 11.55 47.07
C SER A 196 -0.47 11.35 47.88
N ARG A 197 -1.53 10.88 47.22
CA ARG A 197 -2.81 10.55 47.88
C ARG A 197 -2.64 9.45 48.94
N TYR A 198 -1.90 8.38 48.65
CA TYR A 198 -1.66 7.31 49.61
C TYR A 198 -0.83 7.78 50.81
N VAL A 199 0.22 8.58 50.57
CA VAL A 199 1.02 9.19 51.65
C VAL A 199 0.12 10.04 52.56
N SER A 200 -0.70 10.92 51.98
CA SER A 200 -1.63 11.77 52.75
C SER A 200 -2.63 10.93 53.57
N ARG A 201 -3.22 9.89 52.98
CA ARG A 201 -4.14 8.98 53.68
C ARG A 201 -3.44 8.23 54.80
N PHE A 202 -2.21 7.76 54.58
CA PHE A 202 -1.43 7.06 55.59
C PHE A 202 -1.11 7.97 56.78
N SER A 203 -0.65 9.20 56.53
CA SER A 203 -0.40 10.18 57.60
C SER A 203 -1.68 10.55 58.37
N ALA A 204 -2.82 10.68 57.68
CA ALA A 204 -4.11 10.90 58.34
C ALA A 204 -4.52 9.69 59.20
N MET A 205 -4.31 8.47 58.71
CA MET A 205 -4.54 7.24 59.48
C MET A 205 -3.63 7.15 60.71
N GLU A 206 -2.36 7.55 60.60
CA GLU A 206 -1.42 7.59 61.72
C GLU A 206 -1.86 8.61 62.79
N ALA A 207 -2.32 9.78 62.37
CA ALA A 207 -2.87 10.79 63.28
C ALA A 207 -4.11 10.27 64.03
N VAL A 208 -5.03 9.62 63.31
CA VAL A 208 -6.22 8.98 63.91
C VAL A 208 -5.83 7.84 64.85
N SER A 209 -4.87 7.00 64.48
CA SER A 209 -4.34 5.92 65.33
C SER A 209 -3.74 6.48 66.63
N ASN A 210 -2.93 7.53 66.54
CA ASN A 210 -2.37 8.22 67.71
C ASN A 210 -3.45 8.86 68.59
N GLN A 211 -4.47 9.46 67.98
CA GLN A 211 -5.65 9.98 68.70
C GLN A 211 -6.35 8.85 69.46
N MET A 212 -6.64 7.73 68.78
CA MET A 212 -7.27 6.55 69.39
C MET A 212 -6.44 5.98 70.54
N ARG A 213 -5.10 5.91 70.40
CA ARG A 213 -4.21 5.49 71.49
C ARG A 213 -4.32 6.40 72.71
N ARG A 214 -4.26 7.73 72.51
CA ARG A 214 -4.43 8.71 73.61
C ARG A 214 -5.79 8.60 74.27
N THR A 215 -6.86 8.39 73.50
CA THR A 215 -8.20 8.14 74.04
C THR A 215 -8.24 6.84 74.84
N GLY A 216 -7.60 5.77 74.36
CA GLY A 216 -7.46 4.52 75.10
C GLY A 216 -6.74 4.72 76.44
N GLU A 217 -5.60 5.41 76.45
CA GLU A 217 -4.87 5.77 77.66
C GLU A 217 -5.72 6.61 78.64
N ALA A 218 -6.47 7.60 78.14
CA ALA A 218 -7.36 8.40 78.95
C ALA A 218 -8.48 7.57 79.59
N LEU A 219 -9.09 6.65 78.83
CA LEU A 219 -10.12 5.74 79.34
C LEU A 219 -9.55 4.78 80.39
N THR A 220 -8.33 4.25 80.18
CA THR A 220 -7.64 3.42 81.18
C THR A 220 -7.39 4.20 82.47
N ASN A 221 -6.83 5.41 82.38
CA ASN A 221 -6.59 6.26 83.54
C ASN A 221 -7.89 6.60 84.29
N MET A 222 -8.99 6.86 83.57
CA MET A 222 -10.31 7.07 84.18
C MET A 222 -10.81 5.81 84.90
N MET A 223 -10.67 4.63 84.29
CA MET A 223 -11.06 3.36 84.92
C MET A 223 -10.21 3.06 86.17
N ASP A 224 -8.90 3.29 86.11
CA ASP A 224 -7.99 3.09 87.25
C ASP A 224 -8.31 4.05 88.39
N ALA A 225 -8.57 5.32 88.10
CA ALA A 225 -9.00 6.31 89.09
C ALA A 225 -10.34 5.91 89.72
N TRP A 226 -11.30 5.43 88.92
CA TRP A 226 -12.59 4.97 89.41
C TRP A 226 -12.46 3.74 90.31
N ARG A 227 -11.65 2.75 89.90
CA ARG A 227 -11.35 1.58 90.73
C ARG A 227 -10.68 1.96 92.05
N SER A 228 -9.69 2.84 92.01
CA SER A 228 -9.00 3.35 93.21
C SER A 228 -9.97 4.06 94.17
N SER A 229 -10.98 4.77 93.64
CA SER A 229 -12.02 5.39 94.47
C SER A 229 -13.02 4.42 95.10
N LEU A 230 -13.09 3.18 94.61
CA LEU A 230 -13.95 2.11 95.16
C LEU A 230 -13.23 1.23 96.20
N ASP A 231 -11.90 1.22 96.18
CA ASP A 231 -11.04 0.46 97.11
C ASP A 231 -10.61 1.29 98.35
N ASN A 232 -11.19 2.49 98.55
CA ASN A 232 -11.04 3.39 99.70
C ASN A 232 -12.37 3.55 100.44
#